data_AF-A0A527UWY1-F1
#
_entry.id   AF-A0A527UWY1-F1
#
_cell.length_a   1.000
_cell.length_b   1.000
_cell.length_c   1.000
_cell.angle_alpha   90.00
_cell.angle_beta   90.00
_cell.angle_gamma   90.00
#
_symmetry.space_group_name_H-M   'P 1'
#
loop_
_entity.id
_entity.type
_entity.pdbx_description
1 polymer ?
#
loop_
_entity_poly.entity_id
_entity_poly.type
_entity_poly.pdbx_seq_one_letter_code
_entity_poly.pdbx_strand_id
1 'polypeptide(L)' 'MSTRGTNFLYQWLNNNLPAIVRADVISVSELAHKLFADAKFLGISSTEIEEGTGSVHEAIRDMIAQHDAGLAE' A
#
# COMPACT_ATOMS: atom_id res chain seq x y z
N MET A 1 15.23 -6.10 7.45
CA MET A 1 14.23 -6.14 6.36
C MET A 1 13.49 -7.46 6.42
N SER A 2 12.20 -7.43 6.72
CA SER A 2 11.35 -8.63 6.74
C SER A 2 10.81 -8.91 5.35
N THR A 3 11.32 -9.97 4.71
CA THR A 3 10.88 -10.42 3.37
C THR A 3 9.37 -10.64 3.28
N ARG A 4 8.73 -11.04 4.40
CA ARG A 4 7.27 -11.22 4.48
C ARG A 4 6.51 -9.89 4.39
N GLY A 5 6.92 -8.86 5.12
CA GLY A 5 6.27 -7.55 5.14
C GLY A 5 6.32 -6.86 3.77
N THR A 6 7.50 -6.85 3.14
CA THR A 6 7.68 -6.24 1.81
C THR A 6 6.90 -6.99 0.73
N ASN A 7 6.88 -8.34 0.76
CA ASN A 7 6.12 -9.14 -0.21
C ASN A 7 4.61 -8.96 -0.05
N PHE A 8 4.12 -8.90 1.19
CA PHE A 8 2.72 -8.59 1.48
C PHE A 8 2.33 -7.22 0.93
N LEU A 9 3.12 -6.17 1.21
CA LEU A 9 2.85 -4.82 0.71
C LEU A 9 2.73 -4.80 -0.81
N TYR A 10 3.69 -5.40 -1.51
CA TYR A 10 3.70 -5.45 -2.98
C TYR A 10 2.45 -6.14 -3.54
N GLN A 11 2.09 -7.31 -2.99
CA GLN A 11 0.89 -8.04 -3.41
C GLN A 11 -0.38 -7.27 -3.08
N TRP A 12 -0.46 -6.70 -1.89
CA TRP A 12 -1.62 -5.95 -1.43
C TRP A 12 -1.85 -4.73 -2.32
N LEU A 13 -0.81 -3.97 -2.61
CA LEU A 13 -0.89 -2.81 -3.50
C LEU A 13 -1.33 -3.24 -4.90
N ASN A 14 -0.73 -4.27 -5.49
CA ASN A 14 -1.09 -4.72 -6.85
C ASN A 14 -2.56 -5.17 -6.97
N ASN A 15 -3.10 -5.75 -5.89
CA ASN A 15 -4.49 -6.24 -5.88
C ASN A 15 -5.50 -5.10 -5.60
N ASN A 16 -5.13 -4.12 -4.78
CA ASN A 16 -6.00 -3.01 -4.40
C ASN A 16 -5.90 -1.80 -5.35
N LEU A 17 -4.77 -1.61 -6.04
CA LEU A 17 -4.53 -0.55 -7.02
C LEU A 17 -5.68 -0.32 -8.02
N PRO A 18 -6.16 -1.33 -8.76
CA PRO A 18 -7.25 -1.11 -9.71
C PRO A 18 -8.56 -0.66 -9.05
N ALA A 19 -8.79 -1.03 -7.78
CA ALA A 19 -9.94 -0.55 -7.02
C ALA A 19 -9.73 0.88 -6.50
N ILE A 20 -8.51 1.24 -6.12
CA ILE A 20 -8.12 2.59 -5.67
C ILE A 20 -8.27 3.61 -6.79
N VAL A 21 -7.71 3.27 -7.95
CA VAL A 21 -7.72 4.09 -9.16
C VAL A 21 -9.16 4.31 -9.65
N ARG A 22 -10.01 3.27 -9.59
CA ARG A 22 -11.42 3.39 -9.96
C ARG A 22 -12.26 4.16 -8.95
N ALA A 23 -11.85 4.14 -7.68
CA ALA A 23 -12.63 4.74 -6.61
C ALA A 23 -12.48 6.25 -6.53
N ASP A 24 -11.48 6.86 -7.18
CA ASP A 24 -11.17 8.31 -7.25
C ASP A 24 -11.08 9.05 -5.88
N VAL A 25 -11.38 8.37 -4.77
CA VAL A 25 -11.83 9.00 -3.50
C VAL A 25 -11.27 8.29 -2.26
N ILE A 26 -10.48 7.22 -2.38
CA ILE A 26 -9.90 6.59 -1.17
C ILE A 26 -8.68 7.38 -0.73
N SER A 27 -8.78 8.04 0.43
CA SER A 27 -7.66 8.77 1.05
C SER A 27 -6.50 7.84 1.41
N VAL A 28 -5.26 8.35 1.32
CA VAL A 28 -4.03 7.62 1.69
C VAL A 28 -4.14 7.00 3.10
N SER A 29 -4.71 7.72 4.06
CA SER A 29 -4.89 7.23 5.43
C SER A 29 -5.88 6.06 5.52
N GLU A 30 -6.92 6.06 4.68
CA GLU A 30 -7.91 4.98 4.66
C GLU A 30 -7.31 3.71 4.04
N LEU A 31 -6.44 3.87 3.04
CA LEU A 31 -5.66 2.79 2.47
C LEU A 31 -4.65 2.20 3.44
N ALA A 32 -3.91 3.05 4.15
CA ALA A 32 -3.00 2.60 5.19
C ALA A 32 -3.76 1.79 6.26
N HIS A 33 -4.95 2.25 6.67
CA HIS A 33 -5.78 1.50 7.61
C HIS A 33 -6.20 0.12 7.09
N LYS A 34 -6.68 0.02 5.85
CA LYS A 34 -7.04 -1.28 5.25
C LYS A 34 -5.84 -2.20 5.14
N LEU A 35 -4.70 -1.66 4.71
CA LEU A 35 -3.45 -2.41 4.61
C LEU A 35 -3.03 -3.00 5.95
N PHE A 36 -3.06 -2.21 7.03
CA PHE A 36 -2.71 -2.72 8.36
C PHE A 36 -3.75 -3.69 8.92
N ALA A 37 -5.03 -3.53 8.58
CA ALA A 37 -6.07 -4.48 8.96
C ALA A 37 -5.84 -5.86 8.29
N ASP A 38 -5.57 -5.87 6.99
CA ASP A 38 -5.29 -7.11 6.23
C ASP A 38 -3.95 -7.73 6.65
N ALA A 39 -2.93 -6.92 6.90
CA ALA A 39 -1.65 -7.37 7.45
C ALA A 39 -1.85 -8.10 8.78
N LYS A 40 -2.61 -7.49 9.69
CA LYS A 40 -2.92 -8.06 11.00
C LYS A 40 -3.71 -9.37 10.87
N PHE A 41 -4.62 -9.46 9.92
CA PHE A 41 -5.35 -10.71 9.64
C PHE A 41 -4.41 -11.85 9.20
N LEU A 42 -3.34 -11.52 8.48
CA LEU A 42 -2.30 -12.48 8.08
C LEU A 42 -1.20 -12.69 9.13
N GLY A 43 -1.33 -12.07 10.31
CA GLY A 43 -0.33 -12.13 11.38
C GLY A 43 0.97 -11.39 11.05
N ILE A 44 0.92 -10.39 10.17
CA ILE A 44 2.04 -9.51 9.81
C ILE A 44 1.91 -8.23 10.64
N SER A 45 2.97 -7.86 11.35
CA SER A 45 2.98 -6.64 12.16
C SER A 45 3.29 -5.41 11.31
N SER A 46 2.71 -4.25 11.66
CA SER A 46 3.02 -2.97 11.01
C SER A 46 4.52 -2.69 10.96
N THR A 47 5.22 -2.98 12.06
CA THR A 47 6.68 -2.86 12.17
C THR A 47 7.40 -3.67 11.10
N GLU A 48 7.00 -4.91 10.83
CA GLU A 48 7.66 -5.74 9.80
C GLU A 48 7.52 -5.17 8.40
N ILE A 49 6.39 -4.49 8.13
CA ILE A 49 6.13 -3.81 6.87
C ILE A 49 6.98 -2.56 6.78
N GLU A 50 6.95 -1.72 7.82
CA GLU A 50 7.68 -0.46 7.88
C GLU A 50 9.21 -0.65 7.88
N GLU A 51 9.73 -1.73 8.49
CA GLU A 51 11.14 -2.09 8.42
C GLU A 51 11.62 -2.49 7.00
N GLY A 52 10.70 -2.93 6.14
CA GLY A 52 10.99 -3.35 4.77
C GLY A 52 10.72 -2.28 3.71
N THR A 53 9.88 -1.30 4.05
CA THR A 53 9.34 -0.30 3.10
C THR A 53 9.69 1.13 3.50
N GLY A 54 10.02 1.35 4.77
CA GLY A 54 10.00 2.69 5.36
C GLY A 54 8.57 3.10 5.68
N SER A 55 8.18 4.31 5.26
CA SER A 55 6.83 4.82 5.52
C SER A 55 5.81 4.24 4.54
N VAL A 56 4.90 3.40 5.04
CA VAL A 56 3.78 2.86 4.25
C VAL A 56 2.94 3.98 3.62
N HIS A 57 2.76 5.09 4.34
CA HIS A 57 2.02 6.26 3.83
C HIS A 57 2.70 6.90 2.62
N GLU A 58 4.04 6.94 2.62
CA GLU A 58 4.82 7.49 1.52
C GLU A 58 4.82 6.54 0.32
N ALA A 59 4.96 5.23 0.55
CA ALA A 59 4.86 4.22 -0.50
C ALA A 59 3.50 4.25 -1.21
N ILE A 60 2.40 4.38 -0.45
CA ILE A 60 1.05 4.52 -1.03
C ILE A 60 0.93 5.83 -1.81
N ARG A 61 1.46 6.95 -1.29
CA ARG A 61 1.41 8.25 -1.97
C ARG A 61 2.22 8.25 -3.27
N ASP A 62 3.45 7.74 -3.23
CA ASP A 62 4.35 7.67 -4.38
C ASP A 62 3.74 6.82 -5.50
N MET A 63 3.11 5.70 -5.13
CA MET A 63 2.37 4.84 -6.05
C MET A 63 1.18 5.56 -6.71
N ILE A 64 0.37 6.30 -5.94
CA ILE A 64 -0.76 7.08 -6.48
C ILE A 64 -0.24 8.15 -7.44
N ALA A 65 0.83 8.86 -7.07
CA ALA A 65 1.46 9.86 -7.92
C ALA A 65 2.03 9.25 -9.22
N GLN A 66 2.62 8.06 -9.15
CA GLN A 66 3.12 7.33 -10.32
C GLN A 66 1.98 6.89 -11.25
N HIS A 67 0.84 6.48 -10.69
CA HIS A 67 -0.34 6.13 -11.49
C HIS A 67 -0.95 7.36 -12.20
N ASP A 68 -1.08 8.49 -11.49
CA ASP A 68 -1.59 9.74 -12.05
C ASP A 68 -0.67 10.27 -13.17
N ALA A 69 0.65 10.21 -12.96
CA ALA A 69 1.65 10.59 -13.95
C ALA A 69 1.60 9.72 -15.22
N GLY A 70 1.24 8.44 -15.11
CA GLY A 70 1.11 7.52 -16.25
C GLY A 70 -0.21 7.67 -17.04
N LEU A 71 -1.20 8.39 -16.49
CA LEU A 71 -2.45 8.74 -17.20
C LEU A 71 -2.33 10.05 -17.99
N ALA A 72 -1.23 10.80 -17.83
CA ALA A 72 -1.03 12.10 -18.45
C ALA A 72 -0.35 12.07 -19.84
N GLU A 73 -0.22 10.89 -20.47
CA GLU A 73 0.36 10.72 -21.83
C GLU A 73 -0.69 10.47 -22.92
#